data_AF-A0A1A8RM55-F1
#
_entry.id   AF-A0A1A8RM55-F1
#
_cell.length_a   1.000
_cell.length_b   1.000
_cell.length_c   1.000
_cell.angle_alpha   90.00
_cell.angle_beta   90.00
_cell.angle_gamma   90.00
#
_symmetry.space_group_name_H-M   'P 1'
#
loop_
_entity.id
_entity.type
_entity.pdbx_description
1 polymer ?
#
loop_
_entity_poly.entity_id
_entity_poly.type
_entity_poly.pdbx_seq_one_letter_code
_entity_poly.pdbx_strand_id
1 'polypeptide(L)'
;LAPTAPDTLGCYPFYQKDPFILEECPHVYFSGNAPAFDSKLIKGPDGQEVLLVTIPEFSSTQQACLVNLRTLQCEPVCFSAFSAADDDEESEMNVSH
;
A
#
# COMPACT_ATOMS: atom_id res chain seq x y z
N LEU A 1 9.04 -13.90 -4.83
CA LEU A 1 8.53 -12.55 -5.17
C LEU A 1 7.56 -12.61 -6.35
N ALA A 2 7.98 -13.11 -7.52
CA ALA A 2 7.13 -13.18 -8.71
C ALA A 2 7.11 -14.61 -9.30
N PRO A 3 6.30 -15.54 -8.74
CA PRO A 3 6.27 -16.94 -9.19
C PRO A 3 5.73 -17.12 -10.62
N THR A 4 5.08 -16.10 -11.17
CA THR A 4 4.53 -16.09 -12.53
C THR A 4 5.49 -15.48 -13.56
N ALA A 5 6.68 -15.04 -13.14
CA ALA A 5 7.76 -14.71 -14.06
C ALA A 5 8.49 -16.01 -14.48
N PRO A 6 8.87 -16.19 -15.76
CA PRO A 6 8.73 -15.25 -16.88
C PRO A 6 7.38 -15.29 -17.63
N ASP A 7 6.51 -16.27 -17.32
CA ASP A 7 5.38 -16.66 -18.18
C ASP A 7 4.34 -15.55 -18.41
N THR A 8 3.93 -14.85 -17.34
CA THR A 8 2.95 -13.74 -17.42
C THR A 8 3.56 -12.38 -17.07
N LEU A 9 4.78 -12.37 -16.54
CA LEU A 9 5.54 -11.17 -16.20
C LEU A 9 6.93 -11.30 -16.81
N GLY A 10 7.24 -10.46 -17.79
CA GLY A 10 8.55 -10.45 -18.42
C GLY A 10 9.65 -10.21 -17.39
N CYS A 11 10.68 -11.06 -17.40
CA CYS A 11 11.87 -10.88 -16.57
C CYS A 11 13.14 -11.06 -17.40
N TYR A 12 14.25 -10.54 -16.89
CA TYR A 12 15.55 -10.78 -17.48
C TYR A 12 15.91 -12.27 -17.38
N PRO A 13 16.56 -12.88 -18.38
CA PRO A 13 16.96 -14.28 -18.31
C PRO A 13 18.15 -14.45 -17.36
N PHE A 14 17.86 -14.71 -16.08
CA PHE A 14 18.86 -15.04 -15.08
C PHE A 14 19.25 -16.53 -15.19
N TYR A 15 20.52 -16.81 -15.51
CA TYR A 15 20.99 -18.18 -15.78
C TYR A 15 21.55 -18.93 -14.56
N GLN A 16 21.93 -18.22 -13.48
CA GLN A 16 22.60 -18.82 -12.33
C GLN A 16 21.72 -18.88 -11.09
N LYS A 17 21.00 -17.81 -10.80
CA LYS A 17 20.18 -17.65 -9.59
C LYS A 17 18.97 -16.80 -9.91
N ASP A 18 17.81 -17.23 -9.42
CA ASP A 18 16.58 -16.44 -9.50
C ASP A 18 16.59 -15.36 -8.40
N PRO A 19 16.60 -14.06 -8.75
CA PRO A 19 16.59 -12.97 -7.76
C PRO A 19 15.24 -12.80 -7.07
N PHE A 20 14.19 -13.48 -7.53
CA PHE A 20 12.86 -13.40 -6.92
C PHE A 20 12.69 -14.34 -5.73
N ILE A 21 13.68 -15.18 -5.43
CA ILE A 21 13.70 -16.00 -4.23
C ILE A 21 14.14 -15.15 -3.04
N LEU A 22 13.33 -15.10 -1.99
CA LEU A 22 13.70 -14.47 -0.72
C LEU A 22 14.63 -15.41 0.04
N GLU A 23 15.86 -14.98 0.28
CA GLU A 23 16.85 -15.74 1.06
C GLU A 23 16.63 -15.58 2.57
N GLU A 24 16.06 -14.46 2.97
CA GLU A 24 15.76 -14.12 4.37
C GLU A 24 14.33 -13.58 4.47
N CYS A 25 13.70 -13.79 5.62
CA CYS A 25 12.36 -13.28 5.91
C CYS A 25 12.46 -11.78 6.26
N PRO A 26 11.81 -10.88 5.49
CA PRO A 26 11.92 -9.44 5.75
C PRO A 26 11.07 -9.03 6.97
N HIS A 27 11.47 -7.98 7.69
CA HIS A 27 10.67 -7.40 8.78
C HIS A 27 9.42 -6.67 8.26
N VAL A 28 9.52 -6.07 7.07
CA VAL A 28 8.42 -5.36 6.40
C VAL A 28 8.42 -5.78 4.92
N TYR A 29 7.25 -6.16 4.40
CA TYR A 29 7.05 -6.50 3.00
C TYR A 29 5.89 -5.68 2.45
N PHE A 30 6.10 -4.96 1.35
CA PHE A 30 5.10 -4.05 0.80
C PHE A 30 4.88 -4.21 -0.70
N SER A 31 3.68 -3.87 -1.14
CA SER A 31 3.32 -3.73 -2.56
C SER A 31 2.82 -2.32 -2.85
N GLY A 32 3.19 -1.76 -4.00
CA GLY A 32 2.77 -0.42 -4.44
C GLY A 32 1.53 -0.43 -5.33
N ASN A 33 1.02 0.77 -5.64
CA ASN A 33 -0.06 1.04 -6.59
C ASN A 33 -1.31 0.17 -6.40
N ALA A 34 -1.68 -0.09 -5.16
CA ALA A 34 -2.88 -0.83 -4.84
C ALA A 34 -4.13 0.07 -4.87
N PRO A 35 -5.33 -0.49 -5.09
CA PRO A 35 -6.57 0.28 -5.11
C PRO A 35 -6.96 0.86 -3.74
N ALA A 36 -6.43 0.31 -2.64
CA ALA A 36 -6.71 0.77 -1.29
C ALA A 36 -5.53 0.46 -0.35
N PHE A 37 -5.44 1.22 0.74
CA PHE A 37 -4.52 0.95 1.83
C PHE A 37 -4.95 -0.28 2.64
N ASP A 38 -3.99 -1.13 3.01
CA ASP A 38 -4.18 -2.18 4.01
C ASP A 38 -2.84 -2.46 4.71
N SER A 39 -2.90 -2.94 5.96
CA SER A 39 -1.71 -3.40 6.67
C SER A 39 -2.03 -4.55 7.63
N LYS A 40 -1.10 -5.51 7.72
CA LYS A 40 -1.29 -6.71 8.54
C LYS A 40 0.03 -7.24 9.07
N LEU A 41 0.10 -7.45 10.38
CA LEU A 41 1.20 -8.19 11.00
C LEU A 41 0.90 -9.69 10.94
N ILE A 42 1.82 -10.47 10.36
CA ILE A 42 1.74 -11.93 10.30
C ILE A 42 2.87 -12.59 11.08
N LYS A 43 2.64 -13.84 11.50
CA LYS A 43 3.63 -14.66 12.20
C LYS A 43 4.01 -15.87 11.38
N GLY A 44 5.32 -16.09 11.25
CA GLY A 44 5.90 -17.26 10.62
C GLY A 44 5.98 -18.47 11.58
N PRO A 45 6.24 -19.67 11.03
CA PRO A 45 6.33 -20.90 11.81
C PRO A 45 7.50 -20.90 12.82
N ASP A 46 8.57 -20.16 12.55
CA ASP A 46 9.74 -20.06 13.44
C ASP A 46 9.68 -18.81 14.34
N GLY A 47 8.49 -18.22 14.50
CA GLY A 47 8.28 -17.01 15.30
C GLY A 47 8.72 -15.71 14.61
N GLN A 48 8.98 -15.72 13.30
CA GLN A 48 9.22 -14.50 12.53
C GLN A 48 7.97 -13.60 12.59
N GLU A 49 8.15 -12.28 12.67
CA GLU A 49 7.07 -11.30 12.55
C GLU A 49 7.31 -10.42 11.33
N VAL A 50 6.31 -10.34 10.45
CA VAL A 50 6.39 -9.57 9.20
C VAL A 50 5.21 -8.63 9.10
N LEU A 51 5.50 -7.33 8.94
CA LEU A 51 4.49 -6.35 8.60
C LEU A 51 4.26 -6.36 7.08
N LEU A 52 3.06 -6.74 6.66
CA LEU A 52 2.58 -6.61 5.29
C LEU A 52 1.94 -5.24 5.11
N VAL A 53 2.32 -4.51 4.05
CA VAL A 53 1.72 -3.20 3.72
C VAL A 53 1.31 -3.14 2.25
N THR A 54 0.07 -2.74 2.03
CA THR A 54 -0.48 -2.44 0.72
C THR A 54 -0.52 -0.92 0.57
N ILE A 55 0.38 -0.37 -0.25
CA ILE A 55 0.51 1.07 -0.45
C ILE A 55 -0.48 1.49 -1.54
N PRO A 56 -1.45 2.38 -1.23
CA PRO A 56 -2.45 2.80 -2.20
C PRO A 56 -1.85 3.65 -3.32
N GLU A 57 -2.51 3.66 -4.47
CA GLU A 57 -2.18 4.56 -5.57
C GLU A 57 -2.46 6.02 -5.16
N PHE A 58 -1.41 6.84 -5.09
CA PHE A 58 -1.52 8.22 -4.60
C PHE A 58 -2.38 9.11 -5.51
N SER A 59 -2.32 8.93 -6.82
CA SER A 59 -3.06 9.76 -7.79
C SER A 59 -4.58 9.71 -7.57
N SER A 60 -5.12 8.53 -7.24
CA SER A 60 -6.55 8.31 -7.03
C SER A 60 -6.98 8.47 -5.57
N THR A 61 -6.13 8.10 -4.61
CA THR A 61 -6.49 8.06 -3.18
C THR A 61 -6.01 9.26 -2.38
N GLN A 62 -4.98 9.97 -2.86
CA GLN A 62 -4.24 10.98 -2.08
C GLN A 62 -3.79 10.46 -0.70
N GLN A 63 -3.39 9.18 -0.62
CA GLN A 63 -2.93 8.52 0.60
C GLN A 63 -1.46 8.10 0.52
N ALA A 64 -0.74 8.27 1.64
CA ALA A 64 0.60 7.74 1.86
C ALA A 64 0.64 6.85 3.12
N CYS A 65 1.67 6.01 3.27
CA CYS A 65 1.81 5.11 4.42
C CYS A 65 2.93 5.57 5.36
N LEU A 66 2.65 5.71 6.66
CA LEU A 66 3.64 6.03 7.69
C LEU A 66 3.90 4.80 8.57
N VAL A 67 5.14 4.29 8.53
CA VAL A 67 5.55 3.11 9.30
C VAL A 67 6.39 3.51 10.51
N ASN A 68 5.96 3.09 11.69
CA ASN A 68 6.76 3.21 12.91
C ASN A 68 7.76 2.04 13.00
N LEU A 69 9.05 2.34 12.86
CA LEU A 69 10.11 1.32 12.84
C LEU A 69 10.34 0.62 14.18
N ARG A 70 9.86 1.17 15.30
CA ARG A 70 9.96 0.53 16.63
C ARG A 70 8.83 -0.45 16.88
N THR A 71 7.60 -0.11 16.45
CA THR A 71 6.40 -0.88 16.77
C THR A 71 5.87 -1.70 15.60
N LEU A 72 6.40 -1.48 14.38
CA LEU A 72 5.91 -2.06 13.13
C LEU A 72 4.42 -1.79 12.89
N GLN A 73 3.91 -0.64 13.35
CA GLN A 73 2.58 -0.15 13.03
C GLN A 73 2.64 0.72 11.77
N CYS A 74 1.64 0.60 10.91
CA CYS A 74 1.50 1.39 9.70
C CYS A 74 0.17 2.13 9.71
N GLU A 75 0.20 3.44 9.54
CA GLU A 75 -0.99 4.30 9.51
C GLU A 75 -1.06 5.05 8.17
N PRO A 76 -2.26 5.24 7.59
CA PRO A 76 -2.42 6.04 6.39
C PRO A 76 -2.38 7.55 6.71
N VAL A 77 -1.75 8.31 5.83
CA VAL A 77 -1.76 9.78 5.83
C VAL A 77 -2.56 10.23 4.61
N CYS A 78 -3.72 10.84 4.85
CA CYS A 78 -4.62 11.33 3.80
C CYS A 78 -4.40 12.82 3.56
N PHE A 79 -4.30 13.22 2.29
CA PHE A 79 -4.20 14.62 1.88
C PHE A 79 -5.48 15.04 1.16
N SER A 80 -6.07 16.16 1.57
CA SER A 80 -7.16 16.81 0.86
C SER A 80 -6.95 18.32 0.86
N ALA A 81 -7.46 18.98 -0.17
CA ALA A 81 -7.48 20.42 -0.28
C ALA A 81 -8.93 20.86 -0.54
N PHE A 82 -9.32 21.99 0.02
CA PHE A 82 -10.64 22.58 -0.25
C PHE A 82 -10.75 22.93 -1.74
N SER A 83 -11.88 22.58 -2.35
CA SER A 83 -12.19 22.93 -3.72
C SER A 83 -13.42 23.85 -3.76
N ALA A 84 -13.50 24.72 -4.77
CA ALA A 84 -14.63 25.65 -4.90
C ALA A 84 -15.98 24.95 -5.09
N ALA A 85 -16.00 23.65 -5.41
CA ALA A 85 -17.21 22.86 -5.52
C ALA A 85 -17.80 22.46 -4.14
N ASP A 86 -17.01 22.56 -3.07
CA ASP A 86 -17.46 22.23 -1.72
C ASP A 86 -18.36 23.35 -1.11
N ASP A 87 -18.32 24.57 -1.68
CA ASP A 87 -19.11 25.73 -1.23
C ASP A 87 -20.52 25.81 -1.87
N ASP A 88 -20.75 25.11 -2.99
CA ASP A 88 -22.03 25.15 -3.71
C ASP A 88 -23.08 24.20 -3.11
N GLU A 89 -22.68 23.11 -2.43
CA GLU A 89 -23.63 22.17 -1.79
C GLU A 89 -24.20 22.66 -0.44
N GLU A 90 -23.52 23.59 0.26
CA GLU A 90 -24.08 24.20 1.49
C GLU A 90 -25.10 25.32 1.20
N SER A 91 -25.16 25.84 -0.03
CA SER A 91 -25.99 27.00 -0.39
C SER A 91 -27.43 26.65 -0.82
N GLU A 92 -27.76 25.37 -1.09
CA GLU A 92 -29.09 24.95 -1.56
C GLU A 92 -30.08 24.54 -0.45
N MET A 93 -29.75 24.75 0.84
CA MET A 93 -30.68 24.47 1.95
C MET A 93 -31.11 25.74 2.68
N ASN A 94 -32.02 26.52 2.11
CA ASN A 94 -33.09 27.24 2.82
C ASN A 94 -33.81 28.26 1.92
N VAL A 95 -34.84 27.85 1.17
CA VAL A 95 -36.05 28.68 1.00
C VAL A 95 -37.28 27.79 0.78
N SER A 96 -38.04 27.52 1.84
CA SER A 96 -39.48 27.28 1.71
C SER A 96 -40.19 27.97 2.87
N HIS A 97 -40.88 29.06 2.53
CA HIS A 97 -41.87 29.75 3.35
C HIS A 97 -43.15 28.90 3.47
#